data_AF-A0A9D2QWG8-F1
#
_entry.id   AF-A0A9D2QWG8-F1
#
_cell.length_a   1.000
_cell.length_b   1.000
_cell.length_c   1.000
_cell.angle_alpha   90.00
_cell.angle_beta   90.00
_cell.angle_gamma   90.00
#
_symmetry.space_group_name_H-M   'P 1'
#
loop_
_entity.id
_entity.type
_entity.pdbx_description
1 polymer ?
#
loop_
_entity_poly.entity_id
_entity_poly.type
_entity_poly.pdbx_seq_one_letter_code
_entity_poly.pdbx_strand_id
1 'polypeptide(L)'
;MKAMVVYSSRTGNTKKVANGIFAGIPGESKDIQSLDDYGGKDADIFFAGFWTDKGTCDMSVVDFLSGLHGKKVALFGTCGMGKDSEYMERIGKHVKVWIPEDCTYLGFYMCQGKMPMDVRRRYEAMERNGVEPEKVKMLLANFDEALLHPDDRDVQNAAAFAKRMMEKAESL
;
A
#
# COMPACT_ATOMS: atom_id res chain seq x y z
N MET A 1 16.71 10.68 12.75
CA MET A 1 15.55 9.77 12.85
C MET A 1 15.84 8.53 12.04
N LYS A 2 15.70 7.34 12.61
CA LYS A 2 15.85 6.05 11.92
C LYS A 2 14.50 5.67 11.29
N ALA A 3 14.50 5.37 10.00
CA ALA A 3 13.32 4.97 9.26
C ALA A 3 13.34 3.48 8.90
N MET A 4 12.17 2.85 8.88
CA MET A 4 12.00 1.47 8.43
C MET A 4 10.85 1.40 7.43
N VAL A 5 11.10 0.80 6.28
CA VAL A 5 10.06 0.43 5.32
C VAL A 5 9.77 -1.06 5.48
N VAL A 6 8.55 -1.40 5.89
CA VAL A 6 8.13 -2.79 6.07
C VAL A 6 6.92 -3.03 5.19
N TYR A 7 6.87 -4.12 4.42
CA TYR A 7 5.77 -4.34 3.50
C TYR A 7 5.33 -5.80 3.36
N SER A 8 4.03 -6.02 3.15
CA SER A 8 3.50 -7.26 2.58
C SER A 8 3.27 -7.09 1.07
N SER A 9 3.68 -8.06 0.27
CA SER A 9 3.45 -8.05 -1.18
C SER A 9 3.31 -9.45 -1.78
N ARG A 10 2.12 -9.74 -2.33
CA ARG A 10 1.85 -11.04 -2.95
C ARG A 10 2.32 -11.17 -4.40
N THR A 11 2.19 -10.09 -5.19
CA THR A 11 2.49 -10.09 -6.64
C THR A 11 3.65 -9.17 -7.02
N GLY A 12 4.33 -8.60 -6.02
CA GLY A 12 5.45 -7.67 -6.19
C GLY A 12 5.06 -6.20 -6.41
N ASN A 13 3.76 -5.87 -6.52
CA ASN A 13 3.29 -4.50 -6.71
C ASN A 13 3.72 -3.60 -5.53
N THR A 14 3.31 -3.97 -4.32
CA THR A 14 3.69 -3.24 -3.09
C THR A 14 5.20 -3.20 -2.88
N LYS A 15 5.94 -4.27 -3.23
CA LYS A 15 7.41 -4.27 -3.20
C LYS A 15 8.00 -3.18 -4.12
N LYS A 16 7.47 -3.03 -5.33
CA LYS A 16 7.89 -1.97 -6.26
C LYS A 16 7.65 -0.58 -5.65
N VAL A 17 6.49 -0.36 -5.05
CA VAL A 17 6.17 0.91 -4.38
C VAL A 17 7.05 1.14 -3.14
N ALA A 18 7.32 0.08 -2.36
CA ALA A 18 8.19 0.14 -1.18
C ALA A 18 9.62 0.58 -1.54
N ASN A 19 10.14 0.15 -2.68
CA ASN A 19 11.43 0.63 -3.19
C ASN A 19 11.39 2.14 -3.51
N GLY A 20 10.28 2.64 -4.05
CA GLY A 20 10.05 4.07 -4.25
C GLY A 20 10.03 4.85 -2.93
N ILE A 21 9.27 4.35 -1.94
CA ILE A 21 9.26 4.90 -0.57
C ILE A 21 10.68 4.97 -0.02
N PHE A 22 11.42 3.87 -0.05
CA PHE A 22 12.79 3.78 0.46
C PHE A 22 13.74 4.75 -0.24
N ALA A 23 13.63 4.90 -1.56
CA ALA A 23 14.42 5.86 -2.33
C ALA A 23 14.12 7.33 -1.92
N GLY A 24 12.87 7.63 -1.55
CA GLY A 24 12.44 8.97 -1.14
C GLY A 24 12.83 9.38 0.28
N ILE A 25 13.20 8.43 1.15
CA ILE A 25 13.68 8.72 2.50
C ILE A 25 15.11 9.31 2.42
N PRO A 26 15.37 10.51 2.98
CA PRO A 26 16.70 11.11 2.94
C PRO A 26 17.68 10.42 3.90
N GLY A 27 18.96 10.43 3.54
CA GLY A 27 20.05 9.90 4.35
C GLY A 27 20.13 8.36 4.39
N GLU A 28 21.08 7.87 5.18
CA GLU A 28 21.44 6.44 5.26
C GLU A 28 20.82 5.72 6.45
N SER A 29 20.18 6.44 7.39
CA SER A 29 19.54 5.83 8.57
C SER A 29 18.16 5.27 8.22
N LYS A 30 18.14 4.35 7.26
CA LYS A 30 16.92 3.73 6.74
C LYS A 30 17.17 2.26 6.39
N ASP A 31 16.13 1.45 6.51
CA ASP A 31 16.16 0.05 6.07
C ASP A 31 14.82 -0.37 5.46
N ILE A 32 14.81 -1.46 4.69
CA ILE A 32 13.64 -1.99 4.01
C ILE A 32 13.59 -3.52 4.11
N GLN A 33 12.47 -4.07 4.58
CA GLN A 33 12.25 -5.51 4.65
C GLN A 33 10.83 -5.90 4.25
N SER A 34 10.68 -7.11 3.70
CA SER A 34 9.37 -7.76 3.59
C SER A 34 8.89 -8.16 5.00
N LEU A 35 7.58 -8.27 5.21
CA LEU A 35 7.05 -8.79 6.48
C LEU A 35 7.45 -10.25 6.73
N ASP A 36 7.62 -11.04 5.68
CA ASP A 36 8.07 -12.44 5.79
C ASP A 36 9.49 -12.55 6.37
N ASP A 37 10.35 -11.55 6.09
CA ASP A 37 11.74 -11.50 6.54
C ASP A 37 11.97 -10.55 7.72
N TYR A 38 10.93 -9.88 8.21
CA TYR A 38 11.07 -8.82 9.20
C TYR A 38 11.34 -9.40 10.60
N GLY A 39 12.58 -9.20 11.08
CA GLY A 39 13.05 -9.71 12.36
C GLY A 39 12.80 -8.79 13.57
N GLY A 40 11.86 -7.84 13.49
CA GLY A 40 11.56 -6.93 14.61
C GLY A 40 12.56 -5.78 14.81
N LYS A 41 13.26 -5.36 13.74
CA LYS A 41 14.22 -4.26 13.79
C LYS A 41 13.51 -2.93 14.11
N ASP A 42 13.82 -2.36 15.28
CA ASP A 42 13.17 -1.12 15.72
C ASP A 42 13.61 0.13 14.95
N ALA A 43 12.71 1.12 14.86
CA ALA A 43 12.91 2.42 14.22
C ALA A 43 12.05 3.52 14.89
N ASP A 44 12.32 4.78 14.56
CA ASP A 44 11.54 5.92 15.05
C ASP A 44 10.28 6.11 14.20
N ILE A 45 10.41 5.89 12.89
CA ILE A 45 9.34 6.00 11.90
C ILE A 45 9.25 4.71 11.07
N PHE A 46 8.01 4.22 10.92
CA PHE A 46 7.68 3.09 10.06
C PHE A 46 6.83 3.53 8.88
N PHE A 47 7.26 3.13 7.68
CA PHE A 47 6.45 3.14 6.47
C PHE A 47 5.92 1.72 6.25
N ALA A 48 4.63 1.51 6.52
CA ALA A 48 4.01 0.20 6.44
C ALA A 48 3.25 0.02 5.11
N GLY A 49 3.71 -0.95 4.31
CA GLY A 49 3.21 -1.26 2.98
C GLY A 49 2.26 -2.43 2.95
N PHE A 50 1.12 -2.31 2.28
CA PHE A 50 0.16 -3.41 2.12
C PHE A 50 -0.38 -3.55 0.70
N TRP A 51 -0.85 -4.74 0.35
CA TRP A 51 -1.72 -4.96 -0.81
C TRP A 51 -3.16 -5.04 -0.33
N THR A 52 -4.13 -4.64 -1.16
CA THR A 52 -5.54 -4.71 -0.76
C THR A 52 -6.04 -6.15 -0.69
N ASP A 53 -6.39 -6.60 0.51
CA ASP A 53 -7.17 -7.83 0.72
C ASP A 53 -8.56 -7.47 1.22
N LYS A 54 -9.59 -7.86 0.46
CA LYS A 54 -11.02 -7.65 0.82
C LYS A 54 -11.38 -6.23 1.31
N GLY A 55 -10.76 -5.19 0.73
CA GLY A 55 -11.01 -3.79 1.08
C GLY A 55 -10.25 -3.28 2.31
N THR A 56 -9.24 -4.02 2.77
CA THR A 56 -8.31 -3.66 3.85
C THR A 56 -6.91 -4.23 3.52
N CYS A 57 -6.15 -4.67 4.52
CA CYS A 57 -4.85 -5.34 4.44
C CYS A 57 -4.93 -6.80 4.92
N ASP A 58 -3.87 -7.58 4.66
CA ASP A 58 -3.79 -8.95 5.20
C ASP A 58 -3.46 -8.97 6.70
N MET A 59 -3.60 -10.15 7.32
CA MET A 59 -3.37 -10.33 8.76
C MET A 59 -1.93 -10.01 9.18
N SER A 60 -0.94 -10.24 8.32
CA SER A 60 0.46 -9.95 8.65
C SER A 60 0.68 -8.46 8.90
N VAL A 61 -0.01 -7.61 8.13
CA VAL A 61 0.02 -6.15 8.31
C VAL A 61 -0.76 -5.76 9.57
N VAL A 62 -1.89 -6.40 9.85
CA VAL A 62 -2.66 -6.17 11.09
C VAL A 62 -1.80 -6.44 12.32
N ASP A 63 -1.17 -7.60 12.38
CA ASP A 63 -0.32 -8.02 13.50
C ASP A 63 0.88 -7.07 13.66
N PHE A 64 1.53 -6.72 12.55
CA PHE A 64 2.64 -5.76 12.55
C PHE A 64 2.23 -4.39 13.09
N LEU A 65 1.15 -3.79 12.55
CA LEU A 65 0.69 -2.46 12.95
C LEU A 65 0.25 -2.44 14.41
N SER A 66 -0.47 -3.47 14.84
CA SER A 66 -1.01 -3.58 16.21
C SER A 66 0.09 -3.71 17.26
N GLY A 67 1.29 -4.18 16.87
CA GLY A 67 2.46 -4.28 17.75
C GLY A 67 3.29 -3.00 17.86
N LEU A 68 2.98 -1.94 17.11
CA LEU A 68 3.72 -0.67 17.16
C LEU A 68 3.24 0.20 18.33
N HIS A 69 4.18 0.71 19.13
CA HIS A 69 3.87 1.60 20.25
C HIS A 69 4.83 2.79 20.30
N GLY A 70 4.30 3.98 20.55
CA GLY A 70 5.07 5.23 20.58
C GLY A 70 5.79 5.59 19.28
N LYS A 71 5.39 5.01 18.14
CA LYS A 71 6.08 5.18 16.84
C LYS A 71 5.40 6.20 15.94
N LYS A 72 6.16 6.76 15.01
CA LYS A 72 5.60 7.52 13.88
C LYS A 72 5.28 6.54 12.74
N VAL A 73 4.07 6.59 12.18
CA VAL A 73 3.60 5.60 11.20
C VAL A 73 3.03 6.29 9.97
N ALA A 74 3.55 5.95 8.80
CA ALA A 74 2.98 6.30 7.51
C ALA A 74 2.57 5.02 6.77
N LEU A 75 1.40 5.04 6.13
CA LEU A 75 0.90 3.89 5.38
C LEU A 75 1.15 4.07 3.88
N PHE A 76 1.40 2.97 3.18
CA PHE A 76 1.28 2.94 1.73
C PHE A 76 0.69 1.63 1.23
N GLY A 77 0.10 1.61 0.04
CA GLY A 77 -0.40 0.35 -0.50
C GLY A 77 -0.75 0.35 -1.98
N THR A 78 -1.14 -0.82 -2.46
CA THR A 78 -1.57 -1.04 -3.85
C THR A 78 -2.93 -1.71 -3.91
N CYS A 79 -3.81 -1.24 -4.81
CA CYS A 79 -5.11 -1.84 -5.09
C CYS A 79 -5.23 -2.28 -6.55
N GLY A 80 -6.00 -3.33 -6.85
CA GLY A 80 -6.34 -3.67 -8.24
C GLY A 80 -7.24 -2.63 -8.92
N MET A 81 -8.05 -1.91 -8.15
CA MET A 81 -8.97 -0.88 -8.65
C MET A 81 -8.29 0.50 -8.61
N GLY A 82 -8.25 1.20 -9.75
CA GLY A 82 -7.49 2.45 -9.90
C GLY A 82 -8.31 3.74 -10.01
N LYS A 83 -9.58 3.65 -10.45
CA LYS A 83 -10.36 4.83 -10.89
C LYS A 83 -11.07 5.62 -9.79
N ASP A 84 -11.05 5.13 -8.56
CA ASP A 84 -11.82 5.69 -7.46
C ASP A 84 -10.91 6.05 -6.29
N SER A 85 -10.60 7.35 -6.18
CA SER A 85 -9.79 7.90 -5.10
C SER A 85 -10.48 7.79 -3.74
N GLU A 86 -11.82 7.94 -3.69
CA GLU A 86 -12.57 7.78 -2.43
C GLU A 86 -12.51 6.34 -1.94
N TYR A 87 -12.54 5.38 -2.87
CA TYR A 87 -12.35 3.96 -2.55
C TYR A 87 -10.98 3.69 -1.95
N MET A 88 -9.91 4.22 -2.55
CA MET A 88 -8.55 4.08 -2.02
C MET A 88 -8.42 4.73 -0.63
N GLU A 89 -8.95 5.93 -0.44
CA GLU A 89 -8.97 6.60 0.86
C GLU A 89 -9.73 5.79 1.92
N ARG A 90 -10.85 5.17 1.55
CA ARG A 90 -11.62 4.28 2.43
C ARG A 90 -10.80 3.08 2.87
N ILE A 91 -10.03 2.45 1.97
CA ILE A 91 -9.11 1.37 2.32
C ILE A 91 -8.07 1.88 3.33
N GLY A 92 -7.47 3.04 3.07
CA GLY A 92 -6.51 3.66 3.99
C GLY A 92 -7.09 3.86 5.40
N LYS A 93 -8.35 4.33 5.49
CA LYS A 93 -9.08 4.47 6.76
C LYS A 93 -9.28 3.12 7.46
N HIS A 94 -9.64 2.07 6.73
CA HIS A 94 -9.80 0.73 7.29
C HIS A 94 -8.50 0.13 7.82
N VAL A 95 -7.35 0.41 7.19
CA VAL A 95 -6.06 -0.08 7.67
C VAL A 95 -5.53 0.75 8.84
N LYS A 96 -5.78 2.06 8.83
CA LYS A 96 -5.37 2.96 9.91
C LYS A 96 -5.88 2.54 11.29
N VAL A 97 -7.04 1.88 11.38
CA VAL A 97 -7.62 1.46 12.68
C VAL A 97 -6.74 0.51 13.48
N TRP A 98 -5.78 -0.16 12.82
CA TRP A 98 -4.85 -1.09 13.46
C TRP A 98 -3.62 -0.41 14.06
N ILE A 99 -3.46 0.91 13.87
CA ILE A 99 -2.37 1.68 14.46
C ILE A 99 -2.79 2.07 15.89
N PRO A 100 -2.03 1.69 16.93
CA PRO A 100 -2.34 2.05 18.30
C PRO A 100 -2.40 3.56 18.54
N GLU A 101 -3.22 3.99 19.50
CA GLU A 101 -3.47 5.42 19.77
C GLU A 101 -2.23 6.18 20.24
N ASP A 102 -1.26 5.49 20.84
CA ASP A 102 0.01 6.06 21.28
C ASP A 102 1.02 6.23 20.13
N CYS A 103 0.69 5.76 18.92
CA CYS A 103 1.44 6.05 17.71
C CYS A 103 0.97 7.36 17.04
N THR A 104 1.90 8.02 16.35
CA THR A 104 1.62 9.23 15.57
C THR A 104 1.43 8.87 14.09
N TYR A 105 0.20 8.99 13.60
CA TYR A 105 -0.11 8.76 12.18
C TYR A 105 0.26 9.96 11.30
N LEU A 106 1.10 9.73 10.28
CA LEU A 106 1.65 10.79 9.43
C LEU A 106 0.85 10.99 8.14
N GLY A 107 0.43 9.92 7.48
CA GLY A 107 -0.27 10.00 6.19
C GLY A 107 -0.38 8.67 5.47
N PHE A 108 -0.99 8.69 4.29
CA PHE A 108 -1.23 7.52 3.45
C PHE A 108 -0.99 7.81 1.96
N TYR A 109 -0.40 6.85 1.26
CA TYR A 109 -0.28 6.85 -0.20
C TYR A 109 -0.80 5.53 -0.80
N MET A 110 -1.54 5.60 -1.89
CA MET A 110 -2.02 4.41 -2.59
C MET A 110 -1.93 4.60 -4.10
N CYS A 111 -1.67 3.51 -4.81
CA CYS A 111 -1.76 3.47 -6.27
C CYS A 111 -2.42 2.18 -6.75
N GLN A 112 -2.73 2.15 -8.05
CA GLN A 112 -3.18 0.92 -8.68
C GLN A 112 -2.03 -0.10 -8.78
N GLY A 113 -2.35 -1.38 -8.87
CA GLY A 113 -1.40 -2.43 -9.17
C GLY A 113 -2.02 -3.56 -9.99
N LYS A 114 -1.23 -4.15 -10.87
CA LYS A 114 -1.65 -5.24 -11.74
C LYS A 114 -2.26 -6.42 -10.98
N MET A 115 -3.29 -6.98 -11.57
CA MET A 115 -4.01 -8.14 -11.03
C MET A 115 -3.59 -9.42 -11.77
N PRO A 116 -3.60 -10.59 -11.09
CA PRO A 116 -3.37 -11.87 -11.75
C PRO A 116 -4.43 -12.18 -12.81
N MET A 117 -4.06 -12.93 -13.87
CA MET A 117 -4.98 -13.30 -14.96
C MET A 117 -6.24 -14.06 -14.51
N ASP A 118 -6.20 -14.75 -13.36
CA ASP A 118 -7.39 -15.36 -12.76
C ASP A 118 -8.48 -14.35 -12.43
N VAL A 119 -8.12 -13.11 -12.12
CA VAL A 119 -9.09 -12.05 -11.86
C VAL A 119 -9.82 -11.68 -13.15
N ARG A 120 -9.12 -11.55 -14.27
CA ARG A 120 -9.73 -11.32 -15.59
C ARG A 120 -10.71 -12.43 -15.96
N ARG A 121 -10.28 -13.70 -15.83
CA ARG A 121 -11.14 -14.87 -16.08
C ARG A 121 -12.43 -14.84 -15.25
N ARG A 122 -12.33 -14.40 -13.99
CA ARG A 122 -13.51 -14.24 -13.11
C ARG A 122 -14.44 -13.15 -13.63
N TYR A 123 -13.91 -12.00 -14.07
CA TYR A 123 -14.73 -10.94 -14.67
C TYR A 123 -15.43 -11.39 -15.95
N GLU A 124 -14.73 -12.09 -16.85
CA GLU A 124 -15.30 -12.66 -18.08
C GLU A 124 -16.43 -13.67 -17.79
N ALA A 125 -16.32 -14.43 -16.69
CA ALA A 125 -17.36 -15.36 -16.25
C ALA A 125 -18.57 -14.67 -15.60
N MET A 126 -18.47 -13.41 -15.16
CA MET A 126 -19.56 -12.70 -14.47
C MET A 126 -20.75 -12.41 -15.36
N GLU A 127 -20.53 -12.18 -16.66
CA GLU A 127 -21.61 -11.96 -17.64
C GLU A 127 -22.49 -13.22 -17.74
N ARG A 128 -21.88 -14.41 -17.75
CA ARG A 128 -22.58 -15.70 -17.74
C ARG A 128 -23.38 -15.94 -16.45
N ASN A 129 -22.99 -15.27 -15.36
CA ASN A 129 -23.62 -15.36 -14.05
C ASN A 129 -24.65 -14.24 -13.81
N GLY A 130 -25.04 -13.49 -14.85
CA GLY A 130 -26.12 -12.50 -14.78
C GLY A 130 -25.71 -11.13 -14.22
N VAL A 131 -24.41 -10.82 -14.15
CA VAL A 131 -23.95 -9.46 -13.84
C VAL A 131 -24.15 -8.58 -15.07
N GLU A 132 -24.59 -7.33 -14.85
CA GLU A 132 -24.83 -6.36 -15.93
C GLU A 132 -23.60 -6.19 -16.85
N PRO A 133 -23.77 -6.27 -18.18
CA PRO A 133 -22.66 -6.19 -19.14
C PRO A 133 -21.77 -4.95 -18.99
N GLU A 134 -22.37 -3.79 -18.71
CA GLU A 134 -21.60 -2.54 -18.52
C GLU A 134 -20.69 -2.61 -17.30
N LYS A 135 -21.14 -3.24 -16.21
CA LYS A 135 -20.30 -3.46 -15.02
C LYS A 135 -19.14 -4.40 -15.33
N VAL A 136 -19.38 -5.47 -16.09
CA VAL A 136 -18.32 -6.40 -16.51
C VAL A 136 -17.29 -5.67 -17.38
N LYS A 137 -17.75 -4.89 -18.36
CA LYS A 137 -16.89 -4.08 -19.24
C LYS A 137 -16.04 -3.08 -18.46
N MET A 138 -16.60 -2.42 -17.45
CA MET A 138 -15.86 -1.53 -16.55
C MET A 138 -14.77 -2.26 -15.77
N LEU A 139 -15.06 -3.47 -15.25
CA LEU A 139 -14.08 -4.28 -14.51
C LEU A 139 -12.93 -4.75 -15.42
N LEU A 140 -13.24 -5.17 -16.64
CA LEU A 140 -12.24 -5.56 -17.64
C LEU A 140 -11.37 -4.36 -18.08
N ALA A 141 -11.97 -3.20 -18.31
CA ALA A 141 -11.22 -1.99 -18.62
C ALA A 141 -10.28 -1.58 -17.47
N ASN A 142 -10.74 -1.66 -16.23
CA ASN A 142 -9.88 -1.44 -15.05
C ASN A 142 -8.75 -2.49 -14.97
N PHE A 143 -9.02 -3.75 -15.33
CA PHE A 143 -7.99 -4.79 -15.36
C PHE A 143 -6.90 -4.49 -16.38
N ASP A 144 -7.27 -4.10 -17.59
CA ASP A 144 -6.33 -3.79 -18.67
C ASP A 144 -5.46 -2.58 -18.31
N GLU A 145 -6.04 -1.54 -17.69
CA GLU A 145 -5.30 -0.40 -17.17
C GLU A 145 -4.30 -0.81 -16.06
N ALA A 146 -4.76 -1.64 -15.11
CA ALA A 146 -3.92 -2.10 -14.01
C ALA A 146 -2.65 -2.83 -14.45
N LEU A 147 -2.60 -3.43 -15.64
CA LEU A 147 -1.41 -4.12 -16.17
C LEU A 147 -0.18 -3.21 -16.27
N LEU A 148 -0.41 -1.91 -16.44
CA LEU A 148 0.63 -0.90 -16.54
C LEU A 148 1.10 -0.39 -15.17
N HIS A 149 0.37 -0.72 -14.10
CA HIS A 149 0.60 -0.22 -12.74
C HIS A 149 1.17 -1.28 -11.78
N PRO A 150 1.98 -0.90 -10.77
CA PRO A 150 2.50 0.45 -10.55
C PRO A 150 3.49 0.86 -11.64
N ASP A 151 3.34 2.07 -12.16
CA ASP A 151 4.22 2.64 -13.19
C ASP A 151 5.36 3.48 -12.54
N ASP A 152 6.14 4.20 -13.36
CA ASP A 152 7.22 5.05 -12.84
C ASP A 152 6.70 6.29 -12.11
N ARG A 153 5.53 6.80 -12.51
CA ARG A 153 4.90 7.96 -11.86
C ARG A 153 4.39 7.57 -10.47
N ASP A 154 3.83 6.37 -10.31
CA ASP A 154 3.45 5.82 -9.02
C ASP A 154 4.65 5.73 -8.08
N VAL A 155 5.77 5.20 -8.57
CA VAL A 155 7.01 5.08 -7.79
C VAL A 155 7.57 6.45 -7.41
N GLN A 156 7.55 7.43 -8.33
CA GLN A 156 7.97 8.81 -8.05
C GLN A 156 7.07 9.49 -7.01
N ASN A 157 5.75 9.29 -7.11
CA ASN A 157 4.79 9.81 -6.15
C ASN A 157 4.98 9.20 -4.77
N ALA A 158 5.29 7.89 -4.69
CA ALA A 158 5.64 7.20 -3.46
C ALA A 158 6.91 7.80 -2.83
N ALA A 159 7.96 8.02 -3.62
CA ALA A 159 9.20 8.65 -3.15
C ALA A 159 8.94 10.08 -2.62
N ALA A 160 8.17 10.87 -3.35
CA ALA A 160 7.79 12.22 -2.93
C ALA A 160 6.95 12.21 -1.64
N PHE A 161 6.04 11.23 -1.50
CA PHE A 161 5.28 11.03 -0.26
C PHE A 161 6.21 10.72 0.92
N ALA A 162 7.17 9.80 0.76
CA ALA A 162 8.11 9.44 1.81
C ALA A 162 8.89 10.66 2.31
N LYS A 163 9.42 11.47 1.39
CA LYS A 163 10.12 12.72 1.72
C LYS A 163 9.25 13.65 2.57
N ARG A 164 8.01 13.90 2.16
CA ARG A 164 7.07 14.76 2.91
C ARG A 164 6.76 14.20 4.30
N MET A 165 6.66 12.88 4.45
CA MET A 165 6.40 12.27 5.76
C MET A 165 7.59 12.38 6.70
N MET A 166 8.82 12.31 6.17
CA MET A 166 10.03 12.57 6.95
C MET A 166 10.09 14.02 7.44
N GLU A 167 9.83 14.99 6.56
CA GLU A 167 9.75 16.41 6.93
C GLU A 167 8.67 16.66 8.00
N LYS A 168 7.49 16.06 7.82
CA LYS A 168 6.40 16.14 8.81
C LYS A 168 6.81 15.51 10.14
N ALA A 169 7.47 14.36 10.12
CA ALA A 169 7.92 13.66 11.31
C ALA A 169 8.95 14.45 12.12
N GLU A 170 9.81 15.22 11.47
CA GLU A 170 10.81 16.08 12.13
C GLU A 170 10.18 17.34 12.75
N SER A 171 9.04 17.79 12.23
CA SER A 171 8.31 18.96 12.74
C SER A 171 7.41 18.69 13.95
N LEU A 172 7.25 17.42 14.35
CA LEU A 172 6.41 16.94 15.46
C LEU A 172 7.27 16.51 16.66
#